data_AF-A0A484Z9X8-F1
#
_entry.id   AF-A0A484Z9X8-F1
#
_cell.length_a   1.000
_cell.length_b   1.000
_cell.length_c   1.000
_cell.angle_alpha   90.00
_cell.angle_beta   90.00
_cell.angle_gamma   90.00
#
_symmetry.space_group_name_H-M   'P 1'
#
loop_
_entity.id
_entity.type
_entity.pdbx_description
1 polymer ?
#
loop_
_entity_poly.entity_id
_entity_poly.type
_entity_poly.pdbx_seq_one_letter_code
_entity_poly.pdbx_strand_id
1 'polypeptide(L)'
;MQNALTKAGFESKILFGLDELRWDATGQLIDGDGRLVNCVWKTWAWETAIERVREVSETEYAAVPVRTGHPENEVRLIDVLLRPEVMVFEPFWTVIPGNKAILPVLWSLFSSPSLSAGYRL
;
A
#
# COMPACT_ATOMS: atom_id res chain seq x y z
N MET A 1 -2.55 10.04 13.55
CA MET A 1 -1.72 8.81 13.65
C MET A 1 -0.35 9.08 14.27
N GLN A 2 0.44 10.06 13.80
CA GLN A 2 1.79 10.33 14.33
C GLN A 2 1.87 10.44 15.87
N ASN A 3 0.97 11.20 16.51
CA ASN A 3 0.90 11.29 17.97
C ASN A 3 0.66 9.93 18.66
N ALA A 4 -0.14 9.04 18.06
CA ALA A 4 -0.36 7.70 18.60
C ALA A 4 0.92 6.85 18.50
N LEU A 5 1.67 6.94 17.39
CA LEU A 5 2.98 6.31 17.23
C LEU A 5 3.98 6.81 18.27
N THR A 6 4.06 8.13 18.47
CA THR A 6 4.94 8.73 19.49
C THR A 6 4.59 8.25 20.89
N LYS A 7 3.29 8.20 21.24
CA LYS A 7 2.84 7.68 22.54
C LYS A 7 3.12 6.19 22.73
N ALA A 8 3.16 5.43 21.64
CA ALA A 8 3.57 4.02 21.64
C ALA A 8 5.10 3.82 21.61
N GLY A 9 5.89 4.90 21.63
CA GLY A 9 7.35 4.86 21.69
C GLY A 9 8.05 4.76 20.33
N PHE A 10 7.35 4.99 19.22
CA PHE A 10 7.94 4.97 17.88
C PHE A 10 8.38 6.36 17.43
N GLU A 11 9.60 6.44 16.89
CA GLU A 11 10.02 7.59 16.09
C GLU A 11 9.32 7.57 14.74
N SER A 12 8.89 8.73 14.25
CA SER A 12 8.22 8.84 12.96
C SER A 12 8.43 10.20 12.31
N LYS A 13 8.60 10.20 10.98
CA LYS A 13 8.68 11.39 10.13
C LYS A 13 7.47 11.40 9.20
N ILE A 14 6.81 12.56 9.08
CA ILE A 14 5.76 12.76 8.08
C ILE A 14 6.45 13.12 6.76
N LEU A 15 6.10 12.41 5.70
CA LEU A 15 6.49 12.75 4.33
C LEU A 15 5.28 13.29 3.59
N PHE A 16 5.42 14.47 2.98
CA PHE A 16 4.41 15.06 2.11
C PHE A 16 4.82 14.81 0.65
N GLY A 17 4.02 14.02 -0.07
CA GLY A 17 4.39 13.60 -1.42
C GLY A 17 5.53 12.57 -1.42
N LEU A 18 6.29 12.52 -2.51
CA LEU A 18 7.37 11.55 -2.73
C LEU A 18 8.73 12.22 -2.99
N ASP A 19 8.78 13.54 -3.09
CA ASP A 19 9.96 14.30 -3.56
C ASP A 19 11.17 14.17 -2.60
N GLU A 20 10.93 13.90 -1.32
CA GLU A 20 12.01 13.65 -0.35
C GLU A 20 12.62 12.25 -0.44
N LEU A 21 11.94 11.31 -1.12
CA LEU A 21 12.40 9.94 -1.24
C LEU A 21 13.37 9.81 -2.40
N ARG A 22 14.39 8.99 -2.20
CA ARG A 22 15.39 8.70 -3.22
C ARG A 22 16.01 7.32 -3.04
N TRP A 23 16.73 6.87 -4.04
CA TRP A 23 17.63 5.72 -3.91
C TRP A 23 19.03 6.17 -3.51
N ASP A 24 19.67 5.41 -2.64
CA ASP A 24 21.11 5.53 -2.40
C ASP A 24 21.92 4.82 -3.50
N ALA A 25 23.25 4.84 -3.39
CA ALA A 25 24.15 4.22 -4.36
C ALA A 25 23.99 2.68 -4.47
N THR A 26 23.35 2.05 -3.49
CA THR A 26 23.09 0.61 -3.46
C THR A 26 21.68 0.25 -3.94
N GLY A 27 20.85 1.25 -4.24
CA GLY A 27 19.46 1.07 -4.64
C GLY A 27 18.49 0.92 -3.44
N GLN A 28 18.95 1.22 -2.22
CA GLN A 28 18.10 1.25 -1.03
C GLN A 28 17.26 2.52 -1.00
N LEU A 29 16.01 2.37 -0.56
CA LEU A 29 15.09 3.49 -0.41
C LEU A 29 15.40 4.28 0.86
N ILE A 30 15.72 5.56 0.70
CA ILE A 30 16.04 6.48 1.80
C ILE A 30 15.19 7.74 1.74
N ASP A 31 15.03 8.41 2.89
CA ASP A 31 14.36 9.70 2.99
C ASP A 31 15.31 10.90 2.78
N GLY A 32 14.76 12.11 2.93
CA GLY A 32 15.48 13.38 2.85
C GLY A 32 16.77 13.41 3.68
N ASP A 33 16.75 12.81 4.87
CA ASP A 33 17.82 12.81 5.87
C ASP A 33 18.80 11.63 5.69
N GLY A 34 18.61 10.82 4.66
CA GLY A 34 19.41 9.61 4.40
C GLY A 34 19.05 8.43 5.29
N ARG A 35 17.88 8.44 5.94
CA ARG A 35 17.40 7.33 6.76
C ARG A 35 16.74 6.29 5.88
N LEU A 36 17.01 5.01 6.17
CA LEU A 36 16.36 3.90 5.47
C LEU A 36 14.86 3.90 5.72
N VAL A 37 14.10 3.81 4.62
CA VAL A 37 12.65 3.66 4.66
C VAL A 37 12.32 2.17 4.59
N ASN A 38 12.05 1.57 5.75
CA ASN A 38 11.71 0.15 5.88
C ASN A 38 10.35 -0.10 6.57
N CYS A 39 9.70 0.94 7.08
CA CYS A 39 8.39 0.87 7.72
C CYS A 39 7.58 2.12 7.38
N VAL A 40 6.37 1.94 6.84
CA VAL A 40 5.53 3.03 6.33
C VAL A 40 4.10 2.88 6.85
N TRP A 41 3.60 3.92 7.50
CA TRP A 41 2.16 4.13 7.64
C TRP A 41 1.69 5.11 6.56
N LYS A 42 0.65 4.75 5.80
CA LYS A 42 0.20 5.53 4.64
C LYS A 42 -1.22 6.05 4.79
N THR A 43 -1.47 7.23 4.21
CA THR A 43 -2.81 7.76 3.92
C THR A 43 -3.27 7.41 2.50
N TRP A 44 -2.34 7.01 1.63
CA TRP A 44 -2.64 6.56 0.27
C TRP A 44 -3.46 5.27 0.27
N ALA A 45 -4.51 5.24 -0.56
CA ALA A 45 -5.21 4.01 -0.88
C ALA A 45 -4.28 3.05 -1.63
N TRP A 46 -4.48 1.74 -1.43
CA TRP A 46 -3.69 0.73 -2.15
C TRP A 46 -4.03 0.72 -3.65
N GLU A 47 -5.26 1.07 -3.99
CA GLU A 47 -5.78 1.22 -5.36
C GLU A 47 -4.91 2.18 -6.18
N THR A 48 -4.47 3.30 -5.60
CA THR A 48 -3.59 4.29 -6.26
C THR A 48 -2.21 3.74 -6.59
N ALA A 49 -1.75 2.71 -5.88
CA ALA A 49 -0.52 1.99 -6.23
C ALA A 49 -0.79 0.92 -7.31
N ILE A 50 -1.91 0.20 -7.19
CA ILE A 50 -2.30 -0.85 -8.15
C ILE A 50 -2.57 -0.26 -9.55
N GLU A 51 -3.19 0.91 -9.66
CA GLU A 51 -3.45 1.59 -10.93
C GLU A 51 -2.16 1.86 -11.71
N ARG A 52 -1.10 2.30 -11.01
CA ARG A 52 0.22 2.52 -11.61
C ARG A 52 0.89 1.23 -12.11
N VAL A 53 0.58 0.08 -11.51
CA VAL A 53 1.05 -1.22 -12.04
C VAL A 53 0.37 -1.53 -13.37
N ARG A 54 -0.91 -1.20 -13.51
CA ARG A 54 -1.70 -1.46 -14.73
C ARG A 54 -1.23 -0.62 -15.91
N GLU A 55 -0.88 0.64 -15.67
CA GLU A 55 -0.33 1.55 -16.69
C GLU A 55 0.97 1.03 -17.33
N VAL A 56 1.73 0.21 -16.60
CA VAL A 56 3.00 -0.36 -17.08
C VAL A 56 2.78 -1.74 -17.74
N SER A 57 1.59 -2.34 -17.60
CA SER A 57 1.34 -3.77 -17.89
C SER A 57 1.11 -4.16 -19.36
N GLU A 58 1.43 -3.30 -20.34
CA GLU A 58 1.44 -3.70 -21.75
C GLU A 58 2.54 -4.75 -22.07
N THR A 59 3.45 -5.00 -21.12
CA THR A 59 4.52 -6.00 -21.20
C THR A 59 4.32 -7.10 -20.15
N GLU A 60 4.50 -8.38 -20.53
CA GLU A 60 4.48 -9.51 -19.61
C GLU A 60 5.64 -9.41 -18.61
N TYR A 61 5.42 -8.78 -17.46
CA TYR A 61 6.40 -8.78 -16.37
C TYR A 61 6.20 -10.01 -15.48
N ALA A 62 7.29 -10.73 -15.21
CA ALA A 62 7.31 -11.84 -14.24
C ALA A 62 7.16 -11.36 -12.77
N ALA A 63 7.29 -10.05 -12.51
CA ALA A 63 7.22 -9.44 -11.18
C ALA A 63 6.66 -8.01 -11.23
N VAL A 64 6.29 -7.45 -10.08
CA VAL A 64 5.90 -6.03 -9.97
C VAL A 64 7.08 -5.15 -10.40
N PRO A 65 6.88 -4.13 -11.26
CA PRO A 65 7.96 -3.30 -11.80
C PRO A 65 8.42 -2.22 -10.81
N VAL A 66 8.89 -2.64 -9.63
CA VAL A 66 9.51 -1.81 -8.58
C VAL A 66 10.92 -1.42 -9.04
N ARG A 67 11.21 -0.12 -9.05
CA ARG A 67 12.54 0.42 -9.39
C ARG A 67 13.45 0.43 -8.17
N THR A 68 14.73 0.17 -8.39
CA THR A 68 15.83 0.33 -7.42
C THR A 68 16.77 1.48 -7.81
N GLY A 69 16.31 2.38 -8.68
CA GLY A 69 17.06 3.53 -9.18
C GLY A 69 16.32 4.19 -10.36
N HIS A 70 16.58 5.47 -10.56
CA HIS A 70 16.11 6.26 -11.71
C HIS A 70 17.10 7.39 -12.00
N PRO A 71 17.34 7.80 -13.26
CA PRO A 71 18.29 8.87 -13.58
C PRO A 71 17.99 10.20 -12.84
N GLU A 72 16.72 10.57 -12.76
CA GLU A 72 16.24 11.77 -12.04
C GLU A 72 15.96 11.52 -10.55
N ASN A 73 16.25 10.31 -10.06
CA ASN A 73 15.95 9.87 -8.69
C ASN A 73 14.47 9.97 -8.29
N GLU A 74 13.57 10.04 -9.28
CA GLU A 74 12.11 10.14 -9.09
C GLU A 74 11.53 8.82 -8.57
N VAL A 75 11.12 8.81 -7.30
CA VAL A 75 10.48 7.67 -6.63
C VAL A 75 8.97 7.69 -6.87
N ARG A 76 8.39 6.57 -7.32
CA ARG A 76 6.94 6.40 -7.46
C ARG A 76 6.36 5.69 -6.26
N LEU A 77 5.05 5.80 -6.06
CA LEU A 77 4.36 5.15 -4.94
C LEU A 77 4.56 3.62 -4.91
N ILE A 78 4.59 2.96 -6.07
CA ILE A 78 4.83 1.51 -6.15
C ILE A 78 6.24 1.12 -5.75
N ASP A 79 7.22 2.02 -5.95
CA ASP A 79 8.62 1.77 -5.63
C ASP A 79 8.86 1.76 -4.10
N VAL A 80 7.87 2.26 -3.35
CA VAL A 80 7.80 2.25 -1.88
C VAL A 80 6.90 1.13 -1.38
N LEU A 81 5.63 1.11 -1.80
CA LEU A 81 4.61 0.27 -1.15
C LEU A 81 4.68 -1.20 -1.55
N LEU A 82 5.25 -1.51 -2.72
CA LEU A 82 5.38 -2.89 -3.20
C LEU A 82 6.83 -3.40 -3.11
N ARG A 83 7.70 -2.64 -2.43
CA ARG A 83 9.08 -3.03 -2.14
C ARG A 83 9.07 -4.12 -1.06
N PRO A 84 9.64 -5.32 -1.33
CA PRO A 84 9.54 -6.47 -0.41
C PRO A 84 10.02 -6.21 1.01
N GLU A 85 11.08 -5.42 1.16
CA GLU A 85 11.71 -5.09 2.45
C GLU A 85 11.00 -3.97 3.24
N VAL A 86 9.94 -3.37 2.69
CA VAL A 86 9.18 -2.30 3.37
C VAL A 86 7.92 -2.88 4.02
N MET A 87 7.83 -2.74 5.34
CA MET A 87 6.61 -3.06 6.09
C MET A 87 5.60 -1.93 5.95
N VAL A 88 4.40 -2.22 5.42
CA VAL A 88 3.37 -1.21 5.13
C VAL A 88 2.14 -1.38 6.01
N PHE A 89 1.66 -0.29 6.58
CA PHE A 89 0.43 -0.19 7.36
C PHE A 89 -0.56 0.78 6.70
N GLU A 90 -1.81 0.39 6.44
CA GLU A 90 -2.40 -0.96 6.54
C GLU A 90 -1.78 -1.97 5.56
N PRO A 91 -1.73 -3.29 5.89
CA PRO A 91 -1.08 -4.30 5.06
C PRO A 91 -1.82 -4.52 3.73
N PHE A 92 -1.13 -5.06 2.72
CA PHE A 92 -1.67 -5.17 1.36
C PHE A 92 -3.00 -5.95 1.28
N TRP A 93 -3.16 -7.01 2.07
CA TRP A 93 -4.36 -7.85 2.03
C TRP A 93 -5.64 -7.10 2.43
N THR A 94 -5.57 -5.92 3.05
CA THR A 94 -6.77 -5.14 3.41
C THR A 94 -7.55 -4.64 2.19
N VAL A 95 -6.97 -4.67 0.99
CA VAL A 95 -7.70 -4.44 -0.28
C VAL A 95 -8.84 -5.43 -0.48
N ILE A 96 -8.71 -6.65 0.05
CA ILE A 96 -9.71 -7.70 -0.11
C ILE A 96 -10.99 -7.37 0.67
N PRO A 97 -10.97 -7.16 2.00
CA PRO A 97 -12.17 -6.74 2.74
C PRO A 97 -12.58 -5.29 2.48
N GLY A 98 -11.67 -4.42 2.02
CA GLY A 98 -11.98 -3.03 1.66
C GLY A 98 -12.76 -2.88 0.35
N ASN A 99 -12.72 -3.88 -0.53
CA ASN A 99 -13.38 -3.83 -1.83
C ASN A 99 -14.83 -4.32 -1.73
N LYS A 100 -15.78 -3.53 -2.27
CA LYS A 100 -17.21 -3.90 -2.31
C LYS A 100 -17.51 -5.21 -3.04
N ALA A 101 -16.61 -5.70 -3.88
CA ALA A 101 -16.69 -7.02 -4.49
C ALA A 101 -16.71 -8.18 -3.47
N ILE A 102 -16.30 -7.95 -2.22
CA ILE A 102 -16.41 -8.96 -1.15
C ILE A 102 -17.87 -9.16 -0.68
N LEU A 103 -18.78 -8.20 -0.92
CA LEU A 103 -20.13 -8.23 -0.35
C LEU A 103 -20.96 -9.45 -0.79
N PRO A 104 -20.99 -9.87 -2.07
CA PRO A 104 -21.67 -11.10 -2.47
C PRO A 104 -21.06 -12.36 -1.83
N VAL A 105 -19.75 -12.37 -1.60
CA VAL A 105 -19.05 -13.47 -0.92
C VAL A 105 -19.48 -13.55 0.53
N LEU A 106 -19.51 -12.41 1.24
CA LEU A 106 -20.02 -12.35 2.62
C LEU A 106 -21.48 -12.79 2.70
N TRP A 107 -22.32 -12.36 1.75
CA TRP A 107 -23.72 -12.80 1.69
C TRP A 107 -23.84 -14.31 1.50
N SER A 108 -23.03 -14.90 0.61
CA SER A 108 -23.00 -16.35 0.38
C SER A 108 -22.57 -17.12 1.64
N LEU A 109 -21.55 -16.64 2.35
CA LEU A 109 -21.01 -17.30 3.54
C LEU A 109 -21.91 -17.17 4.78
N PHE A 110 -22.64 -16.05 4.92
CA PHE A 110 -23.38 -15.72 6.14
C PHE A 110 -24.90 -15.64 5.96
N SER A 111 -25.45 -16.05 4.81
CA SER A 111 -26.90 -16.14 4.62
C SER A 111 -27.47 -17.30 5.45
N SER A 112 -27.87 -17.01 6.69
CA SER A 112 -28.69 -17.90 7.50
C SER A 112 -30.14 -17.95 6.99
N PRO A 113 -30.86 -19.08 7.12
CA PRO A 113 -32.28 -19.18 6.78
C PRO A 113 -33.17 -18.13 7.47
N SER A 114 -32.79 -17.65 8.66
CA SER A 114 -33.55 -16.67 9.46
C SER A 114 -33.63 -15.26 8.87
N LEU A 115 -32.72 -14.87 7.96
CA LEU A 115 -32.77 -13.55 7.29
C LEU A 115 -33.79 -13.51 6.13
N SER A 116 -34.22 -14.68 5.64
CA SER A 116 -35.17 -14.81 4.53
C SER A 116 -36.65 -14.78 4.96
N ALA A 117 -36.93 -14.84 6.26
CA ALA A 117 -38.28 -14.84 6.80
C ALA A 117 -38.93 -13.43 6.85
N GLY A 118 -38.15 -12.36 6.68
CA GLY A 118 -38.64 -10.97 6.73
C GLY A 118 -39.10 -10.36 5.40
N TYR A 119 -38.93 -11.06 4.28
CA TYR A 119 -39.29 -10.59 2.93
C TYR A 119 -40.21 -11.58 2.19
N ARG A 120 -41.29 -12.01 2.84
CA ARG A 120 -42.50 -12.48 2.15
C ARG A 120 -43.66 -11.62 2.62
N LEU A 121 -43.97 -10.57 1.86
CA LEU A 121 -45.28 -9.94 1.77
C LEU A 121 -45.82 -10.22 0.38
#